data_AF-A0A9P1C943-F1
#
_entry.id   AF-A0A9P1C943-F1
#
_cell.length_a   1.000
_cell.length_b   1.000
_cell.length_c   1.000
_cell.angle_alpha   90.00
_cell.angle_beta   90.00
_cell.angle_gamma   90.00
#
_symmetry.space_group_name_H-M   'P 1'
#
loop_
_entity.id
_entity.type
_entity.pdbx_description
1 polymer ?
#
loop_
_entity_poly.entity_id
_entity_poly.type
_entity_poly.pdbx_seq_one_letter_code
_entity_poly.pdbx_strand_id
1 'polypeptide(L)'
;MDEETKKMYAMSASLRRLCCPKPSSGKLEVSPEVYKQWKLGGDQRKALLKVLINADGNRELFKKRIEHIQKRSRRNKLHVQKGFYTKEKMRTQLKWNASRIKAAVKFCTQPSRAKTYVRRDKYESNIKEYWVDVETTGSFEAEEAEELNDHTIGEGDAGDSFTLGLPASQVLADHQGDEPEDVTDMDVSEDDGDGAGSSKSRAKVPPKNDAEREHALEAVENVGPVMANVLRVSCKLDTDREKLMALDQTPEVQKSISAVDTFRASLMTYHDQLADLKSYFDGRGSDSFDEGKVKALDNLVEKVEAEASRAMMEDTKLRKTLLKPMKEAKGAYFDWVLAALLLQVNQGQNGFHVVLLQKQLLLRWLMGVYGGKKQKNKPLLKLMGHLANELKVAFYHGIDVSCFDWEFYGGAFDDQCAAIFEDLKDFCSRKHLSLHMTGLTRTLLGYSKSSEYPTANWFKGQDTVSLLRFLEERIEMEIPHIDAESKQYFKAMLSTVAAANSFFSCMYQAALFLKPSERDLLLDSGHTCANAYRDCAQRAFAWGITRWKFQPKLHFFGEILHPLEVQQRENRPSVNPLAWGTQADEDFVGTISTFSRMVSVRTVHERTIQKYQVGLAMRW
;
A
#
# COMPACT_ATOMS: atom_id res chain seq x y z
N MET A 1 28.82 49.14 31.39
CA MET A 1 28.42 48.18 30.35
C MET A 1 29.62 47.29 30.08
N ASP A 2 29.59 46.13 30.72
CA ASP A 2 30.41 44.95 30.51
C ASP A 2 30.43 44.48 29.04
N GLU A 3 31.42 43.66 28.69
CA GLU A 3 31.57 43.09 27.35
C GLU A 3 30.43 42.14 26.97
N GLU A 4 29.85 41.42 27.94
CA GLU A 4 28.77 40.47 27.69
C GLU A 4 27.49 41.18 27.20
N THR A 5 27.11 42.29 27.85
CA THR A 5 26.01 43.16 27.42
C THR A 5 26.26 43.74 26.03
N LYS A 6 27.49 44.17 25.71
CA LYS A 6 27.86 44.62 24.35
C LYS A 6 27.66 43.50 23.32
N LYS A 7 28.15 42.29 23.62
CA LYS A 7 28.01 41.10 22.77
C LYS A 7 26.54 40.73 22.57
N MET A 8 25.72 40.76 23.63
CA MET A 8 24.27 40.51 23.57
C MET A 8 23.55 41.51 22.66
N TYR A 9 23.83 42.82 22.78
CA TYR A 9 23.23 43.83 21.89
C TYR A 9 23.65 43.65 20.43
N ALA A 10 24.93 43.36 20.16
CA ALA A 10 25.43 43.08 18.81
C ALA A 10 24.73 41.84 18.19
N MET A 11 24.62 40.74 18.94
CA MET A 11 23.92 39.55 18.48
C MET A 11 22.41 39.78 18.30
N SER A 12 21.78 40.64 19.11
CA SER A 12 20.37 41.01 18.96
C SER A 12 20.10 41.78 17.65
N ALA A 13 21.04 42.63 17.22
CA ALA A 13 21.00 43.27 15.92
C ALA A 13 21.19 42.27 14.76
N SER A 14 22.11 41.31 14.89
CA SER A 14 22.31 40.22 13.92
C SER A 14 21.08 39.32 13.80
N LEU A 15 20.45 38.94 14.92
CA LEU A 15 19.21 38.16 14.94
C LEU A 15 18.06 38.91 14.23
N ARG A 16 17.93 40.23 14.47
CA ARG A 16 16.97 41.07 13.73
C ARG A 16 17.23 41.07 12.23
N ARG A 17 18.49 41.14 11.79
CA ARG A 17 18.87 41.09 10.36
C ARG A 17 18.59 39.73 9.70
N LEU A 18 18.76 38.62 10.44
CA LEU A 18 18.41 37.27 10.02
C LEU A 18 16.89 37.06 9.89
N CYS A 19 16.11 37.57 10.85
CA CYS A 19 14.67 37.33 10.92
C CYS A 19 13.82 38.33 10.12
N CYS A 20 14.30 39.55 9.83
CA CYS A 20 13.55 40.48 8.98
C CYS A 20 13.59 40.07 7.49
N PRO A 21 12.46 40.15 6.75
CA PRO A 21 12.47 40.01 5.29
C PRO A 21 13.40 41.01 4.61
N LYS A 22 14.13 40.58 3.56
CA LYS A 22 14.99 41.48 2.79
C LYS A 22 14.14 42.49 2.00
N PRO A 23 14.37 43.82 2.11
CA PRO A 23 13.53 44.83 1.45
C PRO A 23 13.42 44.68 -0.07
N SER A 24 14.45 44.15 -0.74
CA SER A 24 14.51 43.98 -2.19
C SER A 24 13.85 42.70 -2.72
N SER A 25 13.47 41.74 -1.87
CA SER A 25 12.96 40.44 -2.35
C SER A 25 11.86 39.81 -1.49
N GLY A 26 11.56 40.35 -0.30
CA GLY A 26 10.61 39.76 0.65
C GLY A 26 11.04 38.42 1.26
N LYS A 27 12.17 37.84 0.85
CA LYS A 27 12.66 36.55 1.34
C LYS A 27 13.30 36.70 2.73
N LEU A 28 13.05 35.71 3.59
CA LEU A 28 13.68 35.53 4.91
C LEU A 28 15.03 34.80 4.75
N GLU A 29 15.99 35.04 5.65
CA GLU A 29 17.20 34.19 5.76
C GLU A 29 17.00 32.96 6.67
N VAL A 30 15.87 32.89 7.38
CA VAL A 30 15.50 31.83 8.33
C VAL A 30 14.15 31.21 7.97
N SER A 31 13.82 30.02 8.52
CA SER A 31 12.54 29.38 8.25
C SER A 31 11.34 30.22 8.78
N PRO A 32 10.14 30.11 8.19
CA PRO A 32 8.98 30.92 8.58
C PRO A 32 8.58 30.78 10.06
N GLU A 33 8.79 29.61 10.67
CA GLU A 33 8.48 29.38 12.09
C GLU A 33 9.47 30.09 13.02
N VAL A 34 10.74 30.23 12.61
CA VAL A 34 11.75 31.05 13.34
C VAL A 34 11.39 32.53 13.27
N TYR A 35 10.98 33.01 12.09
CA TYR A 35 10.49 34.38 11.94
C TYR A 35 9.25 34.64 12.80
N LYS A 36 8.33 33.68 12.89
CA LYS A 36 7.14 33.74 13.74
C LYS A 36 7.49 33.75 15.24
N GLN A 37 8.38 32.87 15.70
CA GLN A 37 8.92 32.90 17.08
C GLN A 37 9.59 34.25 17.40
N TRP A 38 10.42 34.75 16.48
CA TRP A 38 11.04 36.07 16.61
C TRP A 38 10.01 37.22 16.64
N LYS A 39 8.93 37.11 15.86
CA LYS A 39 7.84 38.10 15.78
C LYS A 39 6.96 38.13 17.03
N LEU A 40 6.77 36.98 17.71
CA LEU A 40 6.11 36.92 19.03
C LEU A 40 6.86 37.74 20.10
N GLY A 41 8.17 37.93 19.95
CA GLY A 41 8.97 38.75 20.85
C GLY A 41 9.24 38.06 22.18
N GLY A 42 9.27 38.84 23.27
CA GLY A 42 9.48 38.34 24.64
C GLY A 42 10.63 37.34 24.75
N ASP A 43 10.39 36.28 25.53
CA ASP A 43 11.38 35.24 25.83
C ASP A 43 11.64 34.31 24.63
N GLN A 44 10.72 34.20 23.67
CA GLN A 44 10.99 33.50 22.41
C GLN A 44 12.13 34.19 21.63
N ARG A 45 12.16 35.53 21.62
CA ARG A 45 13.27 36.29 21.04
C ARG A 45 14.55 36.18 21.88
N LYS A 46 14.47 36.10 23.21
CA LYS A 46 15.63 35.84 24.09
C LYS A 46 16.22 34.45 23.85
N ALA A 47 15.40 33.41 23.70
CA ALA A 47 15.84 32.05 23.43
C ALA A 47 16.56 31.95 22.08
N LEU A 48 15.99 32.52 21.01
CA LEU A 48 16.66 32.64 19.70
C LEU A 48 17.99 33.41 19.81
N LEU A 49 18.04 34.46 20.63
CA LEU A 49 19.28 35.22 20.88
C LEU A 49 20.34 34.38 21.61
N LYS A 50 19.95 33.58 22.62
CA LYS A 50 20.86 32.65 23.31
C LYS A 50 21.44 31.61 22.33
N VAL A 51 20.62 31.06 21.42
CA VAL A 51 21.11 30.13 20.38
C VAL A 51 22.09 30.81 19.41
N LEU A 52 21.87 32.08 19.05
CA LEU A 52 22.80 32.84 18.21
C LEU A 52 24.12 33.18 18.93
N ILE A 53 24.05 33.50 20.24
CA ILE A 53 25.23 33.72 21.09
C ILE A 53 26.04 32.42 21.23
N ASN A 54 25.38 31.28 21.45
CA ASN A 54 26.02 29.96 21.53
C ASN A 54 26.63 29.51 20.19
N ALA A 55 26.14 30.03 19.06
CA ALA A 55 26.74 29.86 17.73
C ALA A 55 27.78 30.94 17.38
N ASP A 56 28.17 31.78 18.34
CA ASP A 56 29.06 32.95 18.22
C ASP A 56 28.73 33.89 17.04
N GLY A 57 27.44 34.02 16.73
CA GLY A 57 26.96 34.84 15.61
C GLY A 57 27.08 34.20 14.22
N ASN A 58 27.66 33.01 14.10
CA ASN A 58 27.75 32.27 12.83
C ASN A 58 26.34 31.89 12.34
N ARG A 59 25.94 32.44 11.19
CA ARG A 59 24.58 32.31 10.64
C ARG A 59 24.22 30.89 10.25
N GLU A 60 25.17 30.13 9.72
CA GLU A 60 24.90 28.76 9.24
C GLU A 60 24.89 27.76 10.40
N LEU A 61 25.76 27.93 11.39
CA LEU A 61 25.67 27.19 12.66
C LEU A 61 24.36 27.50 13.41
N PHE A 62 23.93 28.76 13.41
CA PHE A 62 22.65 29.18 13.98
C PHE A 62 21.44 28.51 13.29
N LYS A 63 21.39 28.51 11.95
CA LYS A 63 20.36 27.77 11.19
C LYS A 63 20.40 26.27 11.52
N LYS A 64 21.57 25.64 11.42
CA LYS A 64 21.77 24.20 11.68
C LYS A 64 21.34 23.80 13.09
N ARG A 65 21.73 24.58 14.12
CA ARG A 65 21.27 24.36 15.51
C ARG A 65 19.77 24.56 15.65
N ILE A 66 19.18 25.59 15.05
CA ILE A 66 17.73 25.82 15.16
C ILE A 66 16.90 24.75 14.46
N GLU A 67 17.29 24.30 13.28
CA GLU A 67 16.62 23.17 12.60
C GLU A 67 16.74 21.88 13.43
N HIS A 68 17.88 21.68 14.10
CA HIS A 68 18.06 20.57 15.03
C HIS A 68 17.17 20.71 16.29
N ILE A 69 17.09 21.90 16.89
CA ILE A 69 16.20 22.20 18.03
C ILE A 69 14.71 22.04 17.65
N GLN A 70 14.31 22.44 16.44
CA GLN A 70 12.94 22.22 15.95
C GLN A 70 12.65 20.72 15.75
N LYS A 71 13.59 19.94 15.21
CA LYS A 71 13.51 18.46 15.17
C LYS A 71 13.51 17.80 16.56
N ARG A 72 14.06 18.47 17.59
CA ARG A 72 14.12 18.01 18.98
C ARG A 72 12.84 18.30 19.79
N SER A 73 11.94 19.14 19.29
CA SER A 73 10.77 19.59 20.05
C SER A 73 9.69 18.51 20.20
N ARG A 74 9.43 18.09 21.45
CA ARG A 74 8.34 17.21 21.90
C ARG A 74 8.28 15.80 21.29
N ARG A 75 9.27 14.98 21.63
CA ARG A 75 9.04 13.53 21.79
C ARG A 75 8.56 13.24 23.21
N ASN A 76 7.27 12.94 23.39
CA ASN A 76 6.83 12.27 24.62
C ASN A 76 7.35 10.83 24.59
N LYS A 77 8.35 10.50 25.42
CA LYS A 77 8.81 9.11 25.60
C LYS A 77 7.77 8.33 26.41
N LEU A 78 6.74 7.83 25.74
CA LEU A 78 5.73 6.96 26.36
C LEU A 78 6.32 5.56 26.57
N HIS A 79 6.94 5.33 27.71
CA HIS A 79 7.45 4.01 28.05
C HIS A 79 6.31 3.13 28.57
N VAL A 80 5.87 2.19 27.73
CA VAL A 80 4.87 1.18 28.11
C VAL A 80 5.58 -0.13 28.38
N GLN A 81 5.65 -0.53 29.65
CA GLN A 81 6.14 -1.85 30.00
C GLN A 81 5.14 -2.90 29.52
N LYS A 82 5.58 -3.80 28.64
CA LYS A 82 4.75 -4.86 28.07
C LYS A 82 5.42 -6.21 28.28
N GLY A 83 4.64 -7.22 28.61
CA GLY A 83 5.16 -8.58 28.80
C GLY A 83 4.09 -9.65 28.63
N PHE A 84 4.54 -10.88 28.48
CA PHE A 84 3.68 -12.06 28.53
C PHE A 84 3.53 -12.49 29.99
N TYR A 85 2.30 -12.47 30.50
CA TYR A 85 1.98 -12.82 31.89
C TYR A 85 0.90 -13.90 31.95
N THR A 86 1.03 -14.86 32.87
CA THR A 86 -0.05 -15.78 33.23
C THR A 86 -1.10 -15.05 34.08
N LYS A 87 -2.32 -15.60 34.18
CA LYS A 87 -3.37 -15.06 35.08
C LYS A 87 -2.91 -14.99 36.55
N GLU A 88 -1.98 -15.85 36.93
CA GLU A 88 -1.40 -15.89 38.26
C GLU A 88 -0.29 -14.85 38.43
N LYS A 89 0.66 -14.75 37.47
CA LYS A 89 1.69 -13.68 37.47
C LYS A 89 1.03 -12.28 37.50
N MET A 90 -0.09 -12.07 36.78
CA MET A 90 -0.86 -10.82 36.87
C MET A 90 -1.44 -10.56 38.28
N ARG A 91 -1.80 -11.61 39.02
CA ARG A 91 -2.35 -11.49 40.38
C ARG A 91 -1.25 -11.27 41.42
N THR A 92 -0.13 -11.97 41.30
CA THR A 92 0.94 -11.98 42.32
C THR A 92 1.98 -10.88 42.08
N GLN A 93 2.51 -10.78 40.86
CA GLN A 93 3.55 -9.81 40.50
C GLN A 93 2.93 -8.43 40.23
N LEU A 94 1.93 -8.38 39.34
CA LEU A 94 1.31 -7.10 38.95
C LEU A 94 0.23 -6.62 39.93
N LYS A 95 -0.14 -7.43 40.93
CA LYS A 95 -1.16 -7.16 41.95
C LYS A 95 -2.54 -6.76 41.36
N TRP A 96 -2.86 -7.20 40.14
CA TRP A 96 -4.12 -6.85 39.48
C TRP A 96 -5.32 -7.58 40.11
N ASN A 97 -6.41 -6.85 40.32
CA ASN A 97 -7.67 -7.45 40.75
C ASN A 97 -8.28 -8.37 39.68
N ALA A 98 -9.12 -9.31 40.11
CA ALA A 98 -9.70 -10.33 39.23
C ALA A 98 -10.53 -9.75 38.06
N SER A 99 -11.09 -8.55 38.21
CA SER A 99 -11.83 -7.87 37.13
C SER A 99 -10.90 -7.36 36.03
N ARG A 100 -9.78 -6.69 36.39
CA ARG A 100 -8.75 -6.24 35.43
C ARG A 100 -8.12 -7.44 34.70
N ILE A 101 -7.84 -8.54 35.41
CA ILE A 101 -7.34 -9.79 34.79
C ILE A 101 -8.37 -10.36 33.80
N LYS A 102 -9.66 -10.43 34.17
CA LYS A 102 -10.73 -10.92 33.28
C LYS A 102 -10.89 -10.04 32.03
N ALA A 103 -10.75 -8.72 32.17
CA ALA A 103 -10.81 -7.77 31.07
C ALA A 103 -9.60 -7.92 30.12
N ALA A 104 -8.38 -8.00 30.66
CA ALA A 104 -7.15 -8.18 29.88
C ALA A 104 -7.17 -9.52 29.11
N VAL A 105 -7.51 -10.62 29.77
CA VAL A 105 -7.68 -11.92 29.10
C VAL A 105 -8.71 -11.83 27.97
N LYS A 106 -9.89 -11.24 28.20
CA LYS A 106 -10.93 -11.06 27.17
C LYS A 106 -10.46 -10.20 25.98
N PHE A 107 -9.56 -9.25 26.19
CA PHE A 107 -8.96 -8.44 25.12
C PHE A 107 -7.98 -9.26 24.27
N CYS A 108 -7.12 -10.04 24.90
CA CYS A 108 -6.11 -10.87 24.23
C CYS A 108 -6.73 -12.06 23.48
N THR A 109 -7.77 -12.71 24.04
CA THR A 109 -8.45 -13.87 23.43
C THR A 109 -9.47 -13.53 22.34
N GLN A 110 -9.48 -12.30 21.81
CA GLN A 110 -10.29 -12.02 20.61
C GLN A 110 -9.69 -12.76 19.40
N PRO A 111 -10.47 -13.43 18.53
CA PRO A 111 -9.91 -14.26 17.45
C PRO A 111 -8.94 -13.52 16.51
N SER A 112 -9.18 -12.22 16.26
CA SER A 112 -8.30 -11.35 15.47
C SER A 112 -6.99 -10.94 16.15
N ARG A 113 -6.82 -11.26 17.43
CA ARG A 113 -5.67 -10.88 18.28
C ARG A 113 -4.99 -12.06 18.96
N ALA A 114 -5.67 -13.19 19.12
CA ALA A 114 -5.16 -14.36 19.83
C ALA A 114 -3.78 -14.81 19.32
N LYS A 115 -3.57 -14.80 17.98
CA LYS A 115 -2.29 -15.17 17.34
C LYS A 115 -1.09 -14.29 17.70
N THR A 116 -1.29 -13.09 18.24
CA THR A 116 -0.21 -12.15 18.62
C THR A 116 -0.22 -11.74 20.09
N TYR A 117 -1.38 -11.79 20.76
CA TYR A 117 -1.54 -11.40 22.17
C TYR A 117 -1.69 -12.59 23.14
N VAL A 118 -1.73 -13.83 22.64
CA VAL A 118 -1.71 -15.05 23.45
C VAL A 118 -0.58 -15.96 22.95
N ARG A 119 0.20 -16.50 23.89
CA ARG A 119 1.11 -17.62 23.62
C ARG A 119 0.92 -18.71 24.67
N ARG A 120 1.41 -19.90 24.38
CA ARG A 120 1.66 -20.93 25.40
C ARG A 120 3.05 -20.70 25.99
N ASP A 121 3.28 -21.03 27.25
CA ASP A 121 4.63 -21.00 27.82
C ASP A 121 5.54 -21.99 27.05
N LYS A 122 6.84 -21.68 26.98
CA LYS A 122 7.82 -22.47 26.21
C LYS A 122 8.08 -23.85 26.81
N TYR A 123 7.84 -24.03 28.11
CA TYR A 123 8.12 -25.25 28.86
C TYR A 123 6.84 -25.92 29.38
N GLU A 124 5.77 -25.15 29.60
CA GLU A 124 4.47 -25.65 30.09
C GLU A 124 3.33 -25.25 29.14
N SER A 125 3.04 -26.05 28.12
CA SER A 125 2.09 -25.68 27.05
C SER A 125 0.63 -25.49 27.51
N ASN A 126 0.28 -26.07 28.66
CA ASN A 126 -0.99 -25.85 29.38
C ASN A 126 -1.11 -24.42 29.95
N ILE A 127 0.00 -23.73 30.19
CA ILE A 127 0.02 -22.34 30.68
C ILE A 127 -0.10 -21.39 29.48
N LYS A 128 -1.26 -20.75 29.33
CA LYS A 128 -1.45 -19.63 28.39
C LYS A 128 -0.96 -18.32 29.04
N GLU A 129 0.04 -17.69 28.42
CA GLU A 129 0.49 -16.34 28.74
C GLU A 129 -0.16 -15.31 27.81
N TYR A 130 -0.48 -14.15 28.36
CA TYR A 130 -1.17 -13.08 27.66
C TYR A 130 -0.26 -11.84 27.59
N TRP A 131 -0.12 -11.27 26.40
CA TRP A 131 0.62 -10.02 26.21
C TRP A 131 -0.20 -8.86 26.78
N VAL A 132 0.30 -8.23 27.84
CA VAL A 132 -0.40 -7.15 28.55
C VAL A 132 0.53 -5.97 28.83
N ASP A 133 -0.08 -4.79 28.79
CA ASP A 133 0.52 -3.53 29.20
C ASP A 133 0.46 -3.46 30.73
N VAL A 134 1.64 -3.60 31.36
CA VAL A 134 1.81 -3.63 32.81
C VAL A 134 1.55 -2.24 33.39
N GLU A 135 2.34 -1.30 32.88
CA GLU A 135 2.41 0.10 33.30
C GLU A 135 2.73 0.99 32.09
N THR A 136 2.20 2.20 32.11
CA THR A 136 2.40 3.23 31.10
C THR A 136 2.99 4.44 31.80
N THR A 137 4.31 4.48 31.92
CA THR A 137 5.03 5.64 32.45
C THR A 137 5.29 6.64 31.31
N GLY A 138 4.80 7.87 31.45
CA GLY A 138 5.13 8.97 30.54
C GLY A 138 6.13 9.90 31.21
N SER A 139 7.40 9.82 30.83
CA SER A 139 8.40 10.81 31.26
C SER A 139 8.35 12.06 30.36
N PHE A 140 8.37 13.23 30.98
CA PHE A 140 8.57 14.51 30.29
C PHE A 140 10.05 14.90 30.37
N GLU A 141 10.88 14.11 29.70
CA GLU A 141 12.33 14.32 29.62
C GLU A 141 12.66 15.56 28.75
N ALA A 142 12.96 16.68 29.43
CA ALA A 142 13.50 17.89 28.82
C ALA A 142 15.02 17.77 28.60
N GLU A 143 15.46 16.78 27.81
CA GLU A 143 16.89 16.50 27.55
C GLU A 143 17.57 17.63 26.73
N GLU A 144 18.20 18.58 27.42
CA GLU A 144 19.32 19.38 26.89
C GLU A 144 20.60 18.52 26.86
N ALA A 145 20.79 17.75 25.78
CA ALA A 145 21.99 16.93 25.56
C ALA A 145 22.52 17.12 24.13
N GLU A 146 23.53 17.97 23.94
CA GLU A 146 24.24 18.11 22.65
C GLU A 146 25.24 16.95 22.44
N GLU A 147 24.74 15.77 22.07
CA GLU A 147 25.60 14.73 21.49
C GLU A 147 26.07 15.17 20.09
N LEU A 148 27.31 15.65 20.02
CA LEU A 148 27.98 16.04 18.78
C LEU A 148 28.65 14.83 18.11
N ASN A 149 27.85 13.96 17.48
CA ASN A 149 28.39 12.92 16.60
C ASN A 149 28.87 13.55 15.27
N ASP A 150 30.11 14.02 15.25
CA ASP A 150 30.75 14.63 14.08
C ASP A 150 31.48 13.57 13.23
N HIS A 151 31.04 13.43 11.98
CA HIS A 151 31.72 12.66 10.94
C HIS A 151 32.02 13.58 9.75
N THR A 152 32.89 14.56 10.00
CA THR A 152 33.48 15.40 8.96
C THR A 152 34.74 14.74 8.39
N ILE A 153 34.62 14.15 7.19
CA ILE A 153 35.76 14.00 6.27
C ILE A 153 35.82 15.33 5.51
N GLY A 154 36.95 16.04 5.58
CA GLY A 154 37.05 17.43 5.11
C GLY A 154 38.15 17.67 4.09
N GLU A 155 37.93 18.70 3.26
CA GLU A 155 38.88 19.50 2.46
C GLU A 155 38.02 20.52 1.67
N GLY A 156 38.28 21.83 1.62
CA GLY A 156 39.22 22.70 2.35
C GLY A 156 39.02 24.17 1.92
N ASP A 157 39.55 25.14 2.71
CA ASP A 157 39.84 26.57 2.38
C ASP A 157 38.77 27.51 1.74
N ALA A 158 38.81 28.84 1.88
CA ALA A 158 39.38 29.76 2.89
C ALA A 158 38.86 31.21 2.63
N GLY A 159 39.00 32.14 3.59
CA GLY A 159 39.03 33.59 3.33
C GLY A 159 38.00 34.50 4.05
N ASP A 160 38.48 35.26 5.04
CA ASP A 160 38.39 36.73 5.22
C ASP A 160 37.09 37.57 4.95
N SER A 161 36.83 38.71 5.62
CA SER A 161 37.35 39.33 6.87
C SER A 161 36.54 40.62 7.21
N PHE A 162 36.92 41.32 8.28
CA PHE A 162 36.74 42.76 8.55
C PHE A 162 35.47 43.30 9.27
N THR A 163 35.62 44.51 9.84
CA THR A 163 34.78 45.17 10.88
C THR A 163 34.45 46.64 10.52
N LEU A 164 33.94 47.60 11.33
CA LEU A 164 33.75 47.80 12.79
C LEU A 164 32.69 48.92 13.01
N GLY A 165 32.11 49.09 14.21
CA GLY A 165 31.38 50.32 14.58
C GLY A 165 30.30 50.20 15.68
N LEU A 166 30.58 50.77 16.86
CA LEU A 166 29.64 51.09 17.97
C LEU A 166 29.63 52.66 18.14
N PRO A 167 28.89 53.34 19.07
CA PRO A 167 28.08 52.84 20.21
C PRO A 167 26.73 53.58 20.53
N ALA A 168 26.05 53.13 21.60
CA ALA A 168 25.16 53.87 22.54
C ALA A 168 23.76 54.38 22.05
N SER A 169 22.75 54.64 22.90
CA SER A 169 22.62 54.52 24.38
C SER A 169 21.17 54.26 24.87
N GLN A 170 21.03 53.64 26.06
CA GLN A 170 19.98 53.71 27.16
C GLN A 170 18.45 53.80 26.80
N VAL A 171 17.44 53.51 27.65
CA VAL A 171 17.07 53.96 29.02
C VAL A 171 15.92 53.06 29.61
N LEU A 172 15.96 52.68 30.92
CA LEU A 172 14.91 52.14 31.86
C LEU A 172 14.05 50.89 31.45
N ALA A 173 13.63 49.90 32.27
CA ALA A 173 13.36 49.70 33.74
C ALA A 173 11.94 50.14 34.21
N ASP A 174 11.16 49.48 35.10
CA ASP A 174 11.27 48.26 35.98
C ASP A 174 10.02 47.32 35.80
N HIS A 175 9.46 46.40 36.64
CA HIS A 175 9.47 45.92 38.06
C HIS A 175 9.14 44.38 38.10
N GLN A 176 9.49 43.55 39.12
CA GLN A 176 8.74 43.10 40.34
C GLN A 176 7.23 42.75 40.16
N GLY A 177 6.68 41.62 40.64
CA GLY A 177 7.17 40.53 41.54
C GLY A 177 6.08 39.41 41.70
N ASP A 178 6.10 38.37 42.57
CA ASP A 178 7.04 37.76 43.56
C ASP A 178 6.59 36.27 43.90
N GLU A 179 7.08 35.65 45.00
CA GLU A 179 7.00 34.22 45.47
C GLU A 179 6.07 34.04 46.73
N PRO A 180 5.79 32.86 47.41
CA PRO A 180 6.69 31.71 47.67
C PRO A 180 6.17 30.24 47.69
N GLU A 181 7.13 29.33 47.47
CA GLU A 181 7.49 28.07 48.17
C GLU A 181 6.51 27.28 49.10
N ASP A 182 6.62 25.94 49.05
CA ASP A 182 6.44 25.02 50.20
C ASP A 182 7.33 23.75 50.02
N VAL A 183 7.68 23.02 51.09
CA VAL A 183 8.84 22.10 51.14
C VAL A 183 8.56 20.79 51.89
N THR A 184 9.03 19.64 51.37
CA THR A 184 9.18 18.38 52.17
C THR A 184 10.29 17.46 51.64
N ASP A 185 11.21 17.06 52.51
CA ASP A 185 12.21 16.00 52.30
C ASP A 185 11.65 14.59 52.62
N MET A 186 12.26 13.54 52.05
CA MET A 186 12.42 12.22 52.70
C MET A 186 13.66 11.48 52.14
N ASP A 187 14.50 10.98 53.05
CA ASP A 187 15.74 10.22 52.81
C ASP A 187 15.53 8.68 52.86
N VAL A 188 16.64 7.93 52.67
CA VAL A 188 16.85 6.49 53.01
C VAL A 188 16.30 5.48 51.98
N SER A 189 17.01 4.43 51.53
CA SER A 189 18.34 3.86 51.87
C SER A 189 19.09 3.31 50.64
N GLU A 190 20.41 3.17 50.77
CA GLU A 190 21.29 2.32 49.94
C GLU A 190 21.14 0.82 50.32
N ASP A 191 21.40 -0.11 49.37
CA ASP A 191 21.66 -1.54 49.65
C ASP A 191 22.46 -2.16 48.48
N ASP A 192 23.56 -2.86 48.77
CA ASP A 192 24.51 -3.43 47.80
C ASP A 192 24.35 -4.95 47.66
N GLY A 193 24.40 -5.49 46.43
CA GLY A 193 24.06 -6.90 46.20
C GLY A 193 24.66 -7.53 44.94
N ASP A 194 25.97 -7.73 44.90
CA ASP A 194 26.67 -8.46 43.84
C ASP A 194 26.43 -9.98 43.92
N GLY A 195 26.30 -10.69 42.78
CA GLY A 195 25.95 -12.12 42.81
C GLY A 195 25.90 -12.85 41.46
N ALA A 196 27.01 -13.47 41.04
CA ALA A 196 27.08 -14.30 39.85
C ALA A 196 26.75 -15.79 40.11
N GLY A 197 26.13 -16.48 39.14
CA GLY A 197 25.93 -17.94 39.24
C GLY A 197 25.22 -18.58 38.04
N SER A 198 25.90 -19.50 37.34
CA SER A 198 25.35 -20.25 36.20
C SER A 198 24.92 -21.67 36.58
N SER A 199 23.76 -22.14 36.13
CA SER A 199 23.52 -23.56 35.89
C SER A 199 22.42 -23.81 34.85
N LYS A 200 22.61 -24.78 33.95
CA LYS A 200 21.62 -25.19 32.93
C LYS A 200 21.07 -26.58 33.27
N SER A 201 19.91 -26.64 33.92
CA SER A 201 19.19 -27.89 34.16
C SER A 201 18.52 -28.41 32.88
N ARG A 202 18.70 -29.69 32.55
CA ARG A 202 18.13 -30.33 31.36
C ARG A 202 16.69 -30.76 31.66
N ALA A 203 15.71 -30.04 31.08
CA ALA A 203 14.28 -30.29 31.32
C ALA A 203 13.85 -31.73 30.96
N LYS A 204 12.93 -32.29 31.75
CA LYS A 204 12.23 -33.55 31.43
C LYS A 204 11.22 -33.30 30.30
N VAL A 205 11.05 -34.30 29.44
CA VAL A 205 10.01 -34.30 28.40
C VAL A 205 8.63 -34.47 29.07
N PRO A 206 7.58 -33.70 28.67
CA PRO A 206 6.23 -33.87 29.18
C PRO A 206 5.66 -35.29 28.93
N PRO A 207 4.68 -35.75 29.74
CA PRO A 207 3.99 -37.00 29.48
C PRO A 207 3.17 -36.92 28.17
N LYS A 208 3.20 -38.00 27.38
CA LYS A 208 2.66 -38.07 26.01
C LYS A 208 1.20 -37.58 25.88
N ASN A 209 0.38 -37.87 26.89
CA ASN A 209 -1.05 -37.59 26.90
C ASN A 209 -1.39 -36.08 26.82
N ASP A 210 -0.53 -35.19 27.35
CA ASP A 210 -0.80 -33.75 27.31
C ASP A 210 -0.70 -33.18 25.88
N ALA A 211 0.30 -33.64 25.10
CA ALA A 211 0.45 -33.25 23.70
C ALA A 211 -0.71 -33.78 22.82
N GLU A 212 -1.23 -34.97 23.13
CA GLU A 212 -2.39 -35.55 22.44
C GLU A 212 -3.68 -34.79 22.77
N ARG A 213 -3.86 -34.36 24.02
CA ARG A 213 -4.96 -33.47 24.44
C ARG A 213 -4.84 -32.07 23.84
N GLU A 214 -3.62 -31.57 23.66
CA GLU A 214 -3.33 -30.27 23.05
C GLU A 214 -3.68 -30.24 21.55
N HIS A 215 -3.22 -31.24 20.79
CA HIS A 215 -3.59 -31.45 19.38
C HIS A 215 -5.10 -31.56 19.19
N ALA A 216 -5.77 -32.32 20.06
CA ALA A 216 -7.22 -32.50 20.05
C ALA A 216 -8.01 -31.19 20.23
N LEU A 217 -7.54 -30.27 21.07
CA LEU A 217 -8.18 -28.96 21.24
C LEU A 217 -8.00 -28.07 20.00
N GLU A 218 -6.85 -28.16 19.32
CA GLU A 218 -6.62 -27.43 18.08
C GLU A 218 -7.48 -27.98 16.92
N ALA A 219 -7.73 -29.30 16.87
CA ALA A 219 -8.71 -29.89 15.96
C ALA A 219 -10.13 -29.33 16.19
N VAL A 220 -10.56 -29.16 17.45
CA VAL A 220 -11.86 -28.56 17.80
C VAL A 220 -11.93 -27.07 17.42
N GLU A 221 -10.86 -26.29 17.66
CA GLU A 221 -10.81 -24.88 17.23
C GLU A 221 -10.85 -24.73 15.69
N ASN A 222 -10.29 -25.68 14.94
CA ASN A 222 -10.26 -25.70 13.46
C ASN A 222 -11.62 -26.05 12.80
N VAL A 223 -12.61 -26.55 13.53
CA VAL A 223 -13.94 -26.91 12.97
C VAL A 223 -14.65 -25.71 12.32
N GLY A 224 -14.54 -24.52 12.91
CA GLY A 224 -15.18 -23.30 12.38
C GLY A 224 -14.74 -22.95 10.95
N PRO A 225 -13.43 -22.82 10.68
CA PRO A 225 -12.87 -22.71 9.33
C PRO A 225 -13.33 -23.80 8.35
N VAL A 226 -13.42 -25.06 8.79
CA VAL A 226 -13.85 -26.20 7.95
C VAL A 226 -15.33 -26.05 7.56
N MET A 227 -16.23 -25.80 8.52
CA MET A 227 -17.66 -25.55 8.24
C MET A 227 -17.86 -24.36 7.29
N ALA A 228 -17.11 -23.28 7.47
CA ALA A 228 -17.14 -22.11 6.58
C ALA A 228 -16.64 -22.42 5.16
N ASN A 229 -15.75 -23.41 4.98
CA ASN A 229 -15.34 -23.91 3.67
C ASN A 229 -16.44 -24.76 3.02
N VAL A 230 -17.13 -25.62 3.78
CA VAL A 230 -18.25 -26.43 3.29
C VAL A 230 -19.36 -25.56 2.70
N LEU A 231 -19.80 -24.54 3.44
CA LEU A 231 -20.85 -23.62 2.97
C LEU A 231 -20.44 -22.88 1.68
N ARG A 232 -19.15 -22.50 1.57
CA ARG A 232 -18.58 -21.86 0.37
C ARG A 232 -18.59 -22.79 -0.84
N VAL A 233 -18.24 -24.06 -0.67
CA VAL A 233 -18.28 -25.07 -1.74
C VAL A 233 -19.72 -25.37 -2.16
N SER A 234 -20.65 -25.51 -1.21
CA SER A 234 -22.07 -25.74 -1.53
C SER A 234 -22.68 -24.58 -2.31
N CYS A 235 -22.41 -23.33 -1.92
CA CYS A 235 -22.89 -22.14 -2.65
C CYS A 235 -22.39 -22.13 -4.11
N LYS A 236 -21.16 -22.59 -4.36
CA LYS A 236 -20.61 -22.75 -5.71
C LYS A 236 -21.32 -23.87 -6.50
N LEU A 237 -21.56 -25.01 -5.86
CA LEU A 237 -22.32 -26.13 -6.44
C LEU A 237 -23.74 -25.70 -6.84
N ASP A 238 -24.43 -24.96 -5.98
CA ASP A 238 -25.75 -24.39 -6.28
C ASP A 238 -25.71 -23.45 -7.49
N THR A 239 -24.73 -22.53 -7.52
CA THR A 239 -24.53 -21.60 -8.65
C THR A 239 -24.27 -22.32 -9.98
N ASP A 240 -23.68 -23.52 -9.97
CA ASP A 240 -23.43 -24.31 -11.18
C ASP A 240 -24.57 -25.28 -11.52
N ARG A 241 -25.31 -25.75 -10.51
CA ARG A 241 -26.58 -26.49 -10.64
C ARG A 241 -27.63 -25.66 -11.37
N GLU A 242 -27.80 -24.39 -11.00
CA GLU A 242 -28.70 -23.44 -11.67
C GLU A 242 -28.37 -23.31 -13.15
N LYS A 243 -27.08 -23.22 -13.51
CA LYS A 243 -26.64 -23.14 -14.91
C LYS A 243 -26.86 -24.45 -15.66
N LEU A 244 -26.67 -25.60 -15.04
CA LEU A 244 -27.00 -26.89 -15.64
C LEU A 244 -28.50 -27.02 -15.91
N MET A 245 -29.35 -26.50 -15.01
CA MET A 245 -30.81 -26.45 -15.21
C MET A 245 -31.25 -25.45 -16.30
N ALA A 246 -30.38 -24.52 -16.69
CA ALA A 246 -30.59 -23.60 -17.81
C ALA A 246 -30.05 -24.12 -19.16
N LEU A 247 -29.48 -25.34 -19.21
CA LEU A 247 -29.13 -26.04 -20.45
C LEU A 247 -30.25 -26.99 -20.87
N ASP A 248 -30.22 -27.41 -22.15
CA ASP A 248 -31.06 -28.50 -22.64
C ASP A 248 -30.86 -29.76 -21.80
N GLN A 249 -31.96 -30.46 -21.49
CA GLN A 249 -31.98 -31.63 -20.60
C GLN A 249 -31.44 -32.91 -21.27
N THR A 250 -30.18 -32.89 -21.69
CA THR A 250 -29.50 -34.10 -22.17
C THR A 250 -29.24 -35.09 -21.02
N PRO A 251 -29.10 -36.40 -21.30
CA PRO A 251 -28.76 -37.39 -20.28
C PRO A 251 -27.46 -37.07 -19.52
N GLU A 252 -26.50 -36.42 -20.17
CA GLU A 252 -25.23 -35.98 -19.58
C GLU A 252 -25.42 -34.79 -18.62
N VAL A 253 -26.29 -33.84 -18.97
CA VAL A 253 -26.67 -32.72 -18.08
C VAL A 253 -27.40 -33.26 -16.86
N GLN A 254 -28.40 -34.13 -17.05
CA GLN A 254 -29.15 -34.71 -15.93
C GLN A 254 -28.27 -35.56 -15.02
N LYS A 255 -27.34 -36.36 -15.57
CA LYS A 255 -26.33 -37.09 -14.78
C LYS A 255 -25.41 -36.17 -13.98
N SER A 256 -25.07 -35.01 -14.54
CA SER A 256 -24.23 -33.99 -13.90
C SER A 256 -24.96 -33.28 -12.75
N ILE A 257 -26.24 -32.93 -12.95
CA ILE A 257 -27.10 -32.39 -11.88
C ILE A 257 -27.20 -33.40 -10.73
N SER A 258 -27.49 -34.67 -11.00
CA SER A 258 -27.56 -35.72 -9.98
C SER A 258 -26.24 -35.89 -9.20
N ALA A 259 -25.08 -35.74 -9.84
CA ALA A 259 -23.79 -35.79 -9.17
C ALA A 259 -23.56 -34.56 -8.27
N VAL A 260 -23.92 -33.36 -8.74
CA VAL A 260 -23.85 -32.12 -7.95
C VAL A 260 -24.77 -32.17 -6.73
N ASP A 261 -26.01 -32.65 -6.89
CA ASP A 261 -26.97 -32.83 -5.79
C ASP A 261 -26.47 -33.89 -4.78
N THR A 262 -25.81 -34.95 -5.24
CA THR A 262 -25.17 -35.94 -4.36
C THR A 262 -24.06 -35.31 -3.51
N PHE A 263 -23.12 -34.58 -4.13
CA PHE A 263 -22.05 -33.88 -3.39
C PHE A 263 -22.61 -32.85 -2.39
N ARG A 264 -23.66 -32.12 -2.78
CA ARG A 264 -24.33 -31.15 -1.91
C ARG A 264 -24.96 -31.81 -0.68
N ALA A 265 -25.67 -32.94 -0.88
CA ALA A 265 -26.26 -33.70 0.21
C ALA A 265 -25.21 -34.29 1.16
N SER A 266 -24.12 -34.86 0.64
CA SER A 266 -22.98 -35.33 1.45
C SER A 266 -22.38 -34.19 2.29
N LEU A 267 -22.10 -33.05 1.67
CA LEU A 267 -21.47 -31.90 2.32
C LEU A 267 -22.34 -31.30 3.42
N MET A 268 -23.66 -31.19 3.22
CA MET A 268 -24.58 -30.74 4.28
C MET A 268 -24.69 -31.77 5.42
N THR A 269 -24.76 -33.06 5.10
CA THR A 269 -24.76 -34.13 6.12
C THR A 269 -23.51 -34.05 7.01
N TYR A 270 -22.34 -33.77 6.43
CA TYR A 270 -21.12 -33.58 7.22
C TYR A 270 -21.04 -32.24 7.96
N HIS A 271 -21.61 -31.16 7.40
CA HIS A 271 -21.72 -29.87 8.10
C HIS A 271 -22.50 -30.01 9.41
N ASP A 272 -23.61 -30.74 9.37
CA ASP A 272 -24.48 -30.91 10.54
C ASP A 272 -23.82 -31.86 11.58
N GLN A 273 -23.12 -32.91 11.12
CA GLN A 273 -22.29 -33.75 12.01
C GLN A 273 -21.13 -32.97 12.67
N LEU A 274 -20.51 -32.01 11.96
CA LEU A 274 -19.52 -31.10 12.54
C LEU A 274 -20.16 -30.14 13.55
N ALA A 275 -21.38 -29.66 13.28
CA ALA A 275 -22.12 -28.79 14.20
C ALA A 275 -22.48 -29.53 15.51
N ASP A 276 -22.97 -30.77 15.43
CA ASP A 276 -23.29 -31.62 16.58
C ASP A 276 -22.05 -31.93 17.42
N LEU A 277 -20.94 -32.31 16.80
CA LEU A 277 -19.67 -32.56 17.52
C LEU A 277 -19.12 -31.29 18.14
N LYS A 278 -19.18 -30.14 17.45
CA LYS A 278 -18.76 -28.85 18.02
C LYS A 278 -19.63 -28.47 19.22
N SER A 279 -20.94 -28.62 19.11
CA SER A 279 -21.92 -28.37 20.19
C SER A 279 -21.63 -29.23 21.43
N TYR A 280 -21.27 -30.50 21.24
CA TYR A 280 -20.84 -31.39 22.33
C TYR A 280 -19.60 -30.88 23.08
N PHE A 281 -18.59 -30.35 22.38
CA PHE A 281 -17.40 -29.78 23.00
C PHE A 281 -17.65 -28.40 23.62
N ASP A 282 -18.41 -27.52 22.95
CA ASP A 282 -18.79 -26.20 23.48
C ASP A 282 -19.59 -26.33 24.81
N GLY A 283 -20.43 -27.36 24.92
CA GLY A 283 -21.40 -27.51 26.01
C GLY A 283 -20.87 -28.14 27.31
N ARG A 284 -19.69 -28.76 27.33
CA ARG A 284 -19.17 -29.51 28.51
C ARG A 284 -17.97 -28.89 29.22
N GLY A 285 -17.34 -27.87 28.65
CA GLY A 285 -16.13 -27.25 29.22
C GLY A 285 -14.87 -28.12 29.07
N SER A 286 -13.77 -27.69 29.69
CA SER A 286 -12.43 -28.27 29.48
C SER A 286 -12.22 -29.68 30.04
N ASP A 287 -13.14 -30.15 30.89
CA ASP A 287 -12.81 -31.17 31.89
C ASP A 287 -13.33 -32.57 31.51
N SER A 288 -14.32 -32.67 30.60
CA SER A 288 -14.75 -33.96 30.02
C SER A 288 -14.06 -34.21 28.67
N PHE A 289 -12.78 -34.51 28.69
CA PHE A 289 -12.06 -34.91 27.48
C PHE A 289 -12.46 -36.33 27.04
N ASP A 290 -13.05 -36.45 25.85
CA ASP A 290 -13.50 -37.71 25.26
C ASP A 290 -12.66 -38.00 24.00
N GLU A 291 -11.63 -38.82 24.17
CA GLU A 291 -10.69 -39.19 23.11
C GLU A 291 -11.38 -39.88 21.92
N GLY A 292 -12.48 -40.61 22.16
CA GLY A 292 -13.27 -41.24 21.12
C GLY A 292 -14.01 -40.21 20.26
N LYS A 293 -14.56 -39.16 20.87
CA LYS A 293 -15.20 -38.03 20.16
C LYS A 293 -14.21 -37.17 19.40
N VAL A 294 -12.99 -36.98 19.92
CA VAL A 294 -11.89 -36.31 19.21
C VAL A 294 -11.52 -37.08 17.95
N LYS A 295 -11.24 -38.38 18.07
CA LYS A 295 -10.90 -39.22 16.90
C LYS A 295 -12.05 -39.28 15.89
N ALA A 296 -13.30 -39.27 16.34
CA ALA A 296 -14.46 -39.15 15.46
C ALA A 296 -14.52 -37.81 14.71
N LEU A 297 -14.08 -36.72 15.34
CA LEU A 297 -13.99 -35.39 14.72
C LEU A 297 -12.87 -35.31 13.67
N ASP A 298 -11.66 -35.79 13.99
CA ASP A 298 -10.54 -35.82 13.04
C ASP A 298 -10.91 -36.62 11.77
N ASN A 299 -11.48 -37.81 11.97
CA ASN A 299 -11.99 -38.67 10.89
C ASN A 299 -13.18 -38.05 10.11
N LEU A 300 -13.86 -37.04 10.64
CA LEU A 300 -14.92 -36.31 9.95
C LEU A 300 -14.35 -35.14 9.15
N VAL A 301 -13.40 -34.39 9.72
CA VAL A 301 -12.69 -33.30 9.02
C VAL A 301 -11.98 -33.84 7.77
N GLU A 302 -11.26 -34.95 7.86
CA GLU A 302 -10.60 -35.58 6.70
C GLU A 302 -11.61 -35.94 5.58
N LYS A 303 -12.77 -36.51 5.94
CA LYS A 303 -13.86 -36.83 4.99
C LYS A 303 -14.45 -35.58 4.34
N VAL A 304 -14.60 -34.50 5.12
CA VAL A 304 -15.11 -33.21 4.64
C VAL A 304 -14.15 -32.59 3.64
N GLU A 305 -12.84 -32.56 3.93
CA GLU A 305 -11.84 -32.00 3.01
C GLU A 305 -11.69 -32.85 1.74
N ALA A 306 -11.76 -34.17 1.86
CA ALA A 306 -11.78 -35.08 0.71
C ALA A 306 -13.02 -34.87 -0.17
N GLU A 307 -14.23 -34.74 0.42
CA GLU A 307 -15.46 -34.53 -0.34
C GLU A 307 -15.54 -33.14 -0.97
N ALA A 308 -15.13 -32.09 -0.25
CA ALA A 308 -15.01 -30.74 -0.79
C ALA A 308 -14.03 -30.68 -1.97
N SER A 309 -12.93 -31.45 -1.90
CA SER A 309 -11.97 -31.60 -2.99
C SER A 309 -12.57 -32.33 -4.20
N ARG A 310 -13.35 -33.41 -3.99
CA ARG A 310 -14.08 -34.10 -5.07
C ARG A 310 -15.11 -33.19 -5.74
N ALA A 311 -15.90 -32.46 -4.97
CA ALA A 311 -16.87 -31.48 -5.47
C ALA A 311 -16.20 -30.39 -6.34
N MET A 312 -15.06 -29.84 -5.90
CA MET A 312 -14.30 -28.83 -6.65
C MET A 312 -13.65 -29.37 -7.93
N MET A 313 -13.27 -30.66 -7.97
CA MET A 313 -12.84 -31.32 -9.21
C MET A 313 -13.99 -31.49 -10.21
N GLU A 314 -15.19 -31.82 -9.74
CA GLU A 314 -16.38 -31.93 -10.60
C GLU A 314 -16.81 -30.57 -11.15
N ASP A 315 -16.88 -29.51 -10.34
CA ASP A 315 -17.04 -28.11 -10.79
C ASP A 315 -16.03 -27.74 -11.89
N THR A 316 -14.75 -28.09 -11.70
CA THR A 316 -13.69 -27.83 -12.68
C THR A 316 -13.89 -28.60 -13.98
N LYS A 317 -14.49 -29.80 -13.92
CA LYS A 317 -14.87 -30.64 -15.07
C LYS A 317 -16.10 -30.08 -15.80
N LEU A 318 -17.12 -29.65 -15.06
CA LEU A 318 -18.33 -29.01 -15.63
C LEU A 318 -17.98 -27.73 -16.40
N ARG A 319 -17.17 -26.84 -15.83
CA ARG A 319 -16.71 -25.59 -16.50
C ARG A 319 -15.88 -25.81 -17.77
N LYS A 320 -15.24 -26.98 -17.90
CA LYS A 320 -14.46 -27.37 -19.09
C LYS A 320 -15.32 -28.04 -20.18
N THR A 321 -16.48 -28.58 -19.81
CA THR A 321 -17.36 -29.38 -20.66
C THR A 321 -18.70 -28.68 -20.90
N LEU A 322 -19.68 -28.87 -20.02
CA LEU A 322 -21.06 -28.40 -20.17
C LEU A 322 -21.21 -26.89 -19.91
N LEU A 323 -20.61 -26.38 -18.84
CA LEU A 323 -20.71 -24.97 -18.42
C LEU A 323 -19.64 -24.08 -19.08
N LYS A 324 -19.12 -24.52 -20.23
CA LYS A 324 -18.16 -23.76 -21.04
C LYS A 324 -18.93 -22.70 -21.83
N PRO A 325 -18.68 -21.40 -21.66
CA PRO A 325 -19.48 -20.37 -22.31
C PRO A 325 -19.45 -20.53 -23.83
N MET A 326 -20.64 -20.66 -24.42
CA MET A 326 -20.86 -20.82 -25.86
C MET A 326 -20.21 -19.65 -26.61
N LYS A 327 -19.23 -19.96 -27.45
CA LYS A 327 -18.45 -18.95 -28.21
C LYS A 327 -19.14 -18.53 -29.52
N GLU A 328 -20.46 -18.69 -29.61
CA GLU A 328 -21.19 -18.66 -30.89
C GLU A 328 -21.14 -17.28 -31.56
N ALA A 329 -21.15 -16.20 -30.78
CA ALA A 329 -20.91 -14.83 -31.26
C ALA A 329 -19.54 -14.63 -31.95
N LYS A 330 -18.58 -15.56 -31.84
CA LYS A 330 -17.26 -15.46 -32.49
C LYS A 330 -17.18 -16.14 -33.85
N GLY A 331 -18.16 -16.95 -34.27
CA GLY A 331 -18.24 -17.47 -35.64
C GLY A 331 -18.57 -16.35 -36.61
N ALA A 332 -19.80 -15.83 -36.51
CA ALA A 332 -20.31 -14.76 -37.36
C ALA A 332 -19.41 -13.53 -37.45
N TYR A 333 -18.77 -13.10 -36.35
CA TYR A 333 -17.82 -11.99 -36.38
C TYR A 333 -16.56 -12.30 -37.20
N PHE A 334 -16.04 -13.54 -37.14
CA PHE A 334 -14.86 -13.93 -37.90
C PHE A 334 -15.17 -14.12 -39.39
N ASP A 335 -16.35 -14.67 -39.71
CA ASP A 335 -16.83 -14.79 -41.10
C ASP A 335 -17.09 -13.41 -41.72
N TRP A 336 -17.65 -12.46 -40.96
CA TRP A 336 -17.85 -11.08 -41.40
C TRP A 336 -16.51 -10.35 -41.63
N VAL A 337 -15.55 -10.49 -40.73
CA VAL A 337 -14.18 -9.94 -40.91
C VAL A 337 -13.46 -10.58 -42.10
N LEU A 338 -13.64 -11.88 -42.32
CA LEU A 338 -13.06 -12.57 -43.48
C LEU A 338 -13.69 -12.11 -44.80
N ALA A 339 -15.01 -11.92 -44.84
CA ALA A 339 -15.72 -11.35 -45.99
C ALA A 339 -15.27 -9.90 -46.28
N ALA A 340 -15.11 -9.07 -45.25
CA ALA A 340 -14.60 -7.70 -45.38
C ALA A 340 -13.16 -7.65 -45.93
N LEU A 341 -12.27 -8.53 -45.45
CA LEU A 341 -10.91 -8.65 -45.96
C LEU A 341 -10.85 -9.14 -47.42
N LEU A 342 -11.71 -10.10 -47.80
CA LEU A 342 -11.82 -10.55 -49.19
C LEU A 342 -12.34 -9.45 -50.13
N LEU A 343 -13.28 -8.63 -49.65
CA LEU A 343 -13.74 -7.42 -50.37
C LEU A 343 -12.61 -6.39 -50.58
N GLN A 344 -11.74 -6.18 -49.59
CA GLN A 344 -10.59 -5.28 -49.73
C GLN A 344 -9.51 -5.82 -50.68
N VAL A 345 -9.29 -7.14 -50.73
CA VAL A 345 -8.33 -7.76 -51.68
C VAL A 345 -8.75 -7.49 -53.14
N ASN A 346 -10.05 -7.50 -53.43
CA ASN A 346 -10.58 -7.15 -54.76
C ASN A 346 -10.40 -5.65 -55.15
N GLN A 347 -9.93 -4.80 -54.23
CA GLN A 347 -9.66 -3.38 -54.50
C GLN A 347 -8.17 -3.09 -54.80
N GLY A 348 -7.33 -4.12 -54.98
CA GLY A 348 -6.06 -4.01 -55.70
C GLY A 348 -4.89 -3.31 -54.99
N GLN A 349 -4.98 -3.05 -53.67
CA GLN A 349 -3.91 -2.39 -52.93
C GLN A 349 -2.71 -3.33 -52.65
N ASN A 350 -1.75 -3.34 -53.55
CA ASN A 350 -0.47 -4.06 -53.42
C ASN A 350 0.45 -3.41 -52.38
N GLY A 351 0.41 -3.89 -51.14
CA GLY A 351 1.32 -3.47 -50.05
C GLY A 351 1.99 -4.65 -49.36
N PHE A 352 3.31 -4.59 -49.13
CA PHE A 352 4.10 -5.69 -48.55
C PHE A 352 3.62 -6.12 -47.14
N HIS A 353 3.08 -5.17 -46.36
CA HIS A 353 2.45 -5.45 -45.06
C HIS A 353 1.20 -6.34 -45.17
N VAL A 354 0.43 -6.25 -46.27
CA VAL A 354 -0.77 -7.08 -46.48
C VAL A 354 -0.37 -8.55 -46.58
N VAL A 355 0.74 -8.86 -47.26
CA VAL A 355 1.26 -10.23 -47.39
C VAL A 355 1.70 -10.81 -46.03
N LEU A 356 2.29 -9.99 -45.16
CA LEU A 356 2.69 -10.43 -43.81
C LEU A 356 1.46 -10.68 -42.92
N LEU A 357 0.45 -9.80 -42.99
CA LEU A 357 -0.80 -9.95 -42.24
C LEU A 357 -1.62 -11.15 -42.73
N GLN A 358 -1.69 -11.36 -44.05
CA GLN A 358 -2.28 -12.56 -44.66
C GLN A 358 -1.58 -13.84 -44.18
N LYS A 359 -0.24 -13.86 -44.12
CA LYS A 359 0.51 -15.00 -43.57
C LYS A 359 0.17 -15.27 -42.10
N GLN A 360 0.06 -14.24 -41.25
CA GLN A 360 -0.37 -14.40 -39.85
C GLN A 360 -1.81 -14.91 -39.73
N LEU A 361 -2.75 -14.35 -40.50
CA LEU A 361 -4.17 -14.74 -40.46
C LEU A 361 -4.37 -16.16 -41.00
N LEU A 362 -3.69 -16.52 -42.10
CA LEU A 362 -3.68 -17.88 -42.63
C LEU A 362 -3.09 -18.88 -41.63
N LEU A 363 -1.99 -18.53 -40.94
CA LEU A 363 -1.41 -19.39 -39.91
C LEU A 363 -2.35 -19.57 -38.71
N ARG A 364 -3.04 -18.52 -38.26
CA ARG A 364 -4.09 -18.61 -37.23
C ARG A 364 -5.27 -19.47 -37.68
N TRP A 365 -5.72 -19.33 -38.93
CA TRP A 365 -6.79 -20.15 -39.50
C TRP A 365 -6.39 -21.63 -39.58
N LEU A 366 -5.19 -21.93 -40.10
CA LEU A 366 -4.64 -23.29 -40.14
C LEU A 366 -4.54 -23.91 -38.74
N MET A 367 -4.04 -23.18 -37.75
CA MET A 367 -3.98 -23.67 -36.36
C MET A 367 -5.38 -23.85 -35.74
N GLY A 368 -6.34 -22.98 -36.06
CA GLY A 368 -7.72 -23.11 -35.58
C GLY A 368 -8.47 -24.30 -36.19
N VAL A 369 -8.36 -24.50 -37.50
CA VAL A 369 -9.06 -25.57 -38.25
C VAL A 369 -8.43 -26.94 -38.01
N TYR A 370 -7.09 -27.02 -37.93
CA TYR A 370 -6.38 -28.31 -37.85
C TYR A 370 -5.82 -28.66 -36.47
N GLY A 371 -5.72 -27.71 -35.52
CA GLY A 371 -5.21 -27.96 -34.17
C GLY A 371 -6.02 -28.95 -33.32
N GLY A 372 -7.23 -29.32 -33.75
CA GLY A 372 -8.09 -30.29 -33.06
C GLY A 372 -8.09 -31.73 -33.61
N LYS A 373 -7.41 -32.02 -34.74
CA LYS A 373 -7.50 -33.34 -35.41
C LYS A 373 -6.11 -33.88 -35.78
N LYS A 374 -5.80 -35.12 -35.35
CA LYS A 374 -4.55 -35.83 -35.69
C LYS A 374 -4.43 -36.04 -37.20
N GLN A 375 -3.75 -35.14 -37.91
CA GLN A 375 -3.44 -35.32 -39.33
C GLN A 375 -2.36 -36.38 -39.55
N LYS A 376 -2.53 -37.21 -40.59
CA LYS A 376 -1.50 -38.16 -41.08
C LYS A 376 -0.57 -37.56 -42.14
N ASN A 377 -0.75 -36.29 -42.51
CA ASN A 377 -0.11 -35.65 -43.67
C ASN A 377 1.32 -35.14 -43.34
N LYS A 378 2.31 -36.04 -43.44
CA LYS A 378 3.72 -35.78 -43.06
C LYS A 378 4.34 -34.51 -43.70
N PRO A 379 4.13 -34.19 -45.00
CA PRO A 379 4.61 -32.93 -45.60
C PRO A 379 4.15 -31.66 -44.88
N LEU A 380 2.87 -31.55 -44.52
CA LEU A 380 2.35 -30.35 -43.84
C LEU A 380 2.95 -30.21 -42.42
N LEU A 381 3.12 -31.33 -41.72
CA LEU A 381 3.80 -31.39 -40.42
C LEU A 381 5.28 -30.95 -40.52
N LYS A 382 6.00 -31.32 -41.59
CA LYS A 382 7.36 -30.81 -41.86
C LYS A 382 7.36 -29.30 -42.13
N LEU A 383 6.42 -28.80 -42.94
CA LEU A 383 6.33 -27.37 -43.27
C LEU A 383 6.02 -26.52 -42.03
N MET A 384 5.03 -26.94 -41.21
CA MET A 384 4.73 -26.26 -39.94
C MET A 384 5.88 -26.38 -38.94
N GLY A 385 6.62 -27.49 -38.92
CA GLY A 385 7.82 -27.67 -38.12
C GLY A 385 8.96 -26.72 -38.51
N HIS A 386 9.18 -26.52 -39.81
CA HIS A 386 10.15 -25.53 -40.32
C HIS A 386 9.75 -24.11 -39.93
N LEU A 387 8.50 -23.70 -40.21
CA LEU A 387 7.99 -22.38 -39.85
C LEU A 387 8.06 -22.12 -38.33
N ALA A 388 7.77 -23.13 -37.51
CA ALA A 388 7.85 -23.04 -36.07
C ALA A 388 9.31 -22.94 -35.56
N ASN A 389 10.27 -23.61 -36.22
CA ASN A 389 11.69 -23.45 -35.89
C ASN A 389 12.26 -22.10 -36.35
N GLU A 390 11.90 -21.61 -37.53
CA GLU A 390 12.29 -20.29 -38.01
C GLU A 390 11.74 -19.19 -37.09
N LEU A 391 10.47 -19.29 -36.69
CA LEU A 391 9.89 -18.42 -35.66
C LEU A 391 10.58 -18.60 -34.30
N LYS A 392 10.91 -19.82 -33.87
CA LYS A 392 11.61 -20.06 -32.60
C LYS A 392 13.00 -19.42 -32.59
N VAL A 393 13.77 -19.54 -33.67
CA VAL A 393 15.08 -18.89 -33.80
C VAL A 393 14.95 -17.37 -33.84
N ALA A 394 13.91 -16.84 -34.50
CA ALA A 394 13.63 -15.40 -34.54
C ALA A 394 13.08 -14.79 -33.23
N PHE A 395 12.58 -15.60 -32.28
CA PHE A 395 11.97 -15.12 -31.03
C PHE A 395 12.67 -15.58 -29.73
N TYR A 396 13.55 -16.59 -29.75
CA TYR A 396 14.11 -17.21 -28.53
C TYR A 396 15.64 -17.36 -28.54
N HIS A 397 16.38 -16.48 -29.23
CA HIS A 397 17.85 -16.45 -29.16
C HIS A 397 18.39 -15.14 -28.59
N GLY A 398 18.39 -15.07 -27.25
CA GLY A 398 19.54 -14.51 -26.53
C GLY A 398 19.51 -13.02 -26.20
N ILE A 399 18.48 -12.54 -25.51
CA ILE A 399 18.57 -11.29 -24.73
C ILE A 399 18.00 -11.56 -23.33
N ASP A 400 18.78 -11.28 -22.30
CA ASP A 400 18.40 -11.44 -20.90
C ASP A 400 17.82 -10.11 -20.38
N VAL A 401 16.51 -9.93 -20.54
CA VAL A 401 15.85 -8.60 -20.45
C VAL A 401 15.53 -8.23 -19.00
N SER A 402 16.58 -7.95 -18.22
CA SER A 402 16.55 -7.59 -16.79
C SER A 402 16.21 -6.11 -16.53
N CYS A 403 15.30 -5.48 -17.30
CA CYS A 403 14.99 -4.03 -17.23
C CYS A 403 14.52 -3.49 -15.85
N PHE A 404 14.36 -4.34 -14.83
CA PHE A 404 14.14 -3.98 -13.43
C PHE A 404 14.61 -5.10 -12.48
N ASP A 405 15.64 -5.87 -12.85
CA ASP A 405 16.10 -7.03 -12.08
C ASP A 405 17.62 -6.99 -11.79
N TRP A 406 17.97 -7.42 -10.59
CA TRP A 406 19.28 -7.51 -9.92
C TRP A 406 20.34 -6.38 -10.09
N GLU A 407 20.81 -5.99 -11.28
CA GLU A 407 22.11 -5.28 -11.42
C GLU A 407 22.17 -3.87 -10.81
N PHE A 408 21.16 -3.02 -11.01
CA PHE A 408 21.29 -1.58 -10.68
C PHE A 408 21.12 -1.24 -9.18
N TYR A 409 20.44 -2.10 -8.42
CA TYR A 409 20.18 -1.91 -6.98
C TYR A 409 20.73 -3.07 -6.12
N GLY A 410 21.11 -4.20 -6.72
CA GLY A 410 21.42 -5.43 -6.00
C GLY A 410 20.21 -5.95 -5.19
N GLY A 411 20.51 -6.76 -4.17
CA GLY A 411 19.58 -7.14 -3.11
C GLY A 411 18.40 -8.04 -3.54
N ALA A 412 17.51 -8.28 -2.60
CA ALA A 412 16.20 -8.84 -2.86
C ALA A 412 15.23 -7.74 -3.35
N PHE A 413 14.17 -8.16 -4.06
CA PHE A 413 13.12 -7.26 -4.55
C PHE A 413 12.54 -6.33 -3.48
N ASP A 414 12.46 -6.78 -2.23
CA ASP A 414 11.92 -5.99 -1.13
C ASP A 414 12.93 -4.93 -0.63
N ASP A 415 14.24 -5.16 -0.77
CA ASP A 415 15.31 -4.16 -0.57
C ASP A 415 15.24 -3.08 -1.68
N GLN A 416 15.03 -3.50 -2.93
CA GLN A 416 14.84 -2.61 -4.07
C GLN A 416 13.58 -1.74 -3.90
N CYS A 417 12.50 -2.32 -3.39
CA CYS A 417 11.30 -1.57 -3.03
C CYS A 417 11.57 -0.55 -1.91
N ALA A 418 12.41 -0.88 -0.92
CA ALA A 418 12.79 0.06 0.13
C ALA A 418 13.63 1.22 -0.44
N ALA A 419 14.64 0.95 -1.28
CA ALA A 419 15.47 1.98 -1.92
C ALA A 419 14.62 2.95 -2.78
N ILE A 420 13.78 2.40 -3.67
CA ILE A 420 12.85 3.19 -4.49
C ILE A 420 11.85 3.99 -3.63
N PHE A 421 11.52 3.50 -2.43
CA PHE A 421 10.63 4.20 -1.52
C PHE A 421 11.28 5.38 -0.77
N GLU A 422 12.56 5.30 -0.43
CA GLU A 422 13.31 6.46 0.10
C GLU A 422 13.50 7.53 -0.99
N ASP A 423 13.88 7.14 -2.23
CA ASP A 423 13.90 8.01 -3.42
C ASP A 423 12.56 8.76 -3.59
N LEU A 424 11.43 8.05 -3.44
CA LEU A 424 10.08 8.60 -3.53
C LEU A 424 9.76 9.58 -2.38
N LYS A 425 10.21 9.31 -1.15
CA LYS A 425 10.05 10.27 -0.03
C LYS A 425 10.81 11.55 -0.29
N ASP A 426 12.06 11.46 -0.72
CA ASP A 426 12.90 12.64 -0.97
C ASP A 426 12.37 13.45 -2.17
N PHE A 427 11.87 12.78 -3.21
CA PHE A 427 11.10 13.43 -4.26
C PHE A 427 9.86 14.16 -3.71
N CYS A 428 9.03 13.50 -2.90
CA CYS A 428 7.83 14.10 -2.33
C CYS A 428 8.17 15.30 -1.43
N SER A 429 9.23 15.19 -0.62
CA SER A 429 9.76 16.27 0.22
C SER A 429 10.19 17.49 -0.62
N ARG A 430 11.03 17.28 -1.64
CA ARG A 430 11.50 18.32 -2.58
C ARG A 430 10.35 19.01 -3.33
N LYS A 431 9.28 18.26 -3.67
CA LYS A 431 8.13 18.76 -4.45
C LYS A 431 6.95 19.21 -3.59
N HIS A 432 7.07 19.13 -2.26
CA HIS A 432 6.01 19.40 -1.29
C HIS A 432 4.72 18.59 -1.53
N LEU A 433 4.87 17.33 -1.96
CA LEU A 433 3.79 16.38 -2.17
C LEU A 433 3.55 15.54 -0.91
N SER A 434 2.30 15.18 -0.65
CA SER A 434 1.94 14.21 0.38
C SER A 434 2.07 12.76 -0.12
N LEU A 435 2.39 11.87 0.80
CA LEU A 435 2.47 10.43 0.60
C LEU A 435 1.84 9.76 1.83
N HIS A 436 0.86 8.89 1.62
CA HIS A 436 0.08 8.23 2.68
C HIS A 436 0.52 6.78 2.91
N MET A 437 1.07 6.12 1.88
CA MET A 437 1.73 4.83 2.06
C MET A 437 2.99 4.96 2.92
N THR A 438 3.27 3.94 3.75
CA THR A 438 4.40 3.93 4.70
C THR A 438 5.58 3.08 4.22
N GLY A 439 5.47 2.43 3.06
CA GLY A 439 6.49 1.55 2.49
C GLY A 439 6.00 0.92 1.18
N LEU A 440 6.83 0.91 0.15
CA LEU A 440 6.57 0.14 -1.07
C LEU A 440 6.88 -1.34 -0.79
N THR A 441 5.99 -2.25 -1.18
CA THR A 441 6.13 -3.70 -0.93
C THR A 441 5.43 -4.52 -2.01
N ARG A 442 5.77 -5.81 -2.14
CA ARG A 442 5.02 -6.76 -3.00
C ARG A 442 3.51 -6.73 -2.76
N THR A 443 3.08 -6.66 -1.50
CA THR A 443 1.67 -6.62 -1.11
C THR A 443 0.99 -5.32 -1.54
N LEU A 444 1.66 -4.18 -1.41
CA LEU A 444 1.11 -2.87 -1.81
C LEU A 444 1.11 -2.69 -3.34
N LEU A 445 2.10 -3.22 -4.05
CA LEU A 445 2.12 -3.31 -5.52
C LEU A 445 1.07 -4.31 -6.05
N GLY A 446 0.69 -5.30 -5.24
CA GLY A 446 -0.12 -6.44 -5.67
C GLY A 446 0.60 -7.36 -6.64
N TYR A 447 1.90 -7.55 -6.42
CA TYR A 447 2.82 -8.26 -7.32
C TYR A 447 3.46 -9.44 -6.59
N SER A 448 2.68 -10.51 -6.42
CA SER A 448 3.11 -11.68 -5.61
C SER A 448 4.15 -12.55 -6.34
N LYS A 449 4.06 -12.63 -7.68
CA LYS A 449 4.92 -13.46 -8.54
C LYS A 449 5.26 -12.72 -9.82
N SER A 450 6.38 -13.10 -10.44
CA SER A 450 6.85 -12.54 -11.71
C SER A 450 5.88 -12.73 -12.89
N SER A 451 5.01 -13.75 -12.82
CA SER A 451 3.99 -14.11 -13.79
C SER A 451 2.61 -13.48 -13.57
N GLU A 452 2.47 -12.62 -12.56
CA GLU A 452 1.23 -11.90 -12.25
C GLU A 452 1.37 -10.42 -12.67
N TYR A 453 0.24 -9.77 -12.98
CA TYR A 453 0.24 -8.33 -13.25
C TYR A 453 0.12 -7.54 -11.94
N PRO A 454 0.91 -6.47 -11.71
CA PRO A 454 0.72 -5.59 -10.56
C PRO A 454 -0.67 -4.96 -10.58
N THR A 455 -1.32 -4.89 -9.42
CA THR A 455 -2.70 -4.37 -9.30
C THR A 455 -2.79 -2.96 -8.72
N ALA A 456 -1.79 -2.53 -7.96
CA ALA A 456 -1.77 -1.35 -7.09
C ALA A 456 -2.86 -1.40 -6.00
N ASN A 457 -2.46 -1.82 -4.80
CA ASN A 457 -3.33 -2.06 -3.64
C ASN A 457 -3.28 -0.92 -2.59
N TRP A 458 -2.81 0.27 -2.97
CA TRP A 458 -2.85 1.45 -2.10
C TRP A 458 -4.22 2.15 -2.14
N PHE A 459 -4.63 2.72 -1.01
CA PHE A 459 -6.01 3.17 -0.76
C PHE A 459 -6.25 4.67 -0.99
N LYS A 460 -5.27 5.43 -1.48
CA LYS A 460 -5.40 6.89 -1.70
C LYS A 460 -4.98 7.28 -3.10
N GLY A 461 -5.86 8.02 -3.80
CA GLY A 461 -5.57 8.55 -5.14
C GLY A 461 -4.35 9.47 -5.16
N GLN A 462 -4.11 10.21 -4.07
CA GLN A 462 -2.92 11.04 -3.88
C GLN A 462 -1.61 10.25 -3.96
N ASP A 463 -1.56 9.00 -3.48
CA ASP A 463 -0.37 8.15 -3.61
C ASP A 463 -0.06 7.87 -5.10
N THR A 464 -1.10 7.66 -5.92
CA THR A 464 -0.96 7.51 -7.38
C THR A 464 -0.42 8.77 -8.03
N VAL A 465 -0.90 9.95 -7.64
CA VAL A 465 -0.43 11.25 -8.19
C VAL A 465 1.04 11.50 -7.83
N SER A 466 1.42 11.27 -6.56
CA SER A 466 2.81 11.41 -6.12
C SER A 466 3.74 10.41 -6.81
N LEU A 467 3.31 9.15 -6.97
CA LEU A 467 4.08 8.10 -7.62
C LEU A 467 4.20 8.28 -9.15
N LEU A 468 3.15 8.74 -9.84
CA LEU A 468 3.25 9.07 -11.27
C LEU A 468 4.18 10.25 -11.53
N ARG A 469 4.15 11.31 -10.70
CA ARG A 469 5.08 12.45 -10.82
C ARG A 469 6.52 12.05 -10.53
N PHE A 470 6.73 11.14 -9.57
CA PHE A 470 8.05 10.57 -9.30
C PHE A 470 8.58 9.75 -10.49
N LEU A 471 7.75 8.88 -11.06
CA LEU A 471 8.12 8.08 -12.23
C LEU A 471 8.47 8.95 -13.45
N GLU A 472 7.79 10.08 -13.65
CA GLU A 472 8.11 11.02 -14.74
C GLU A 472 9.56 11.55 -14.61
N GLU A 473 9.90 12.15 -13.47
CA GLU A 473 11.26 12.67 -13.20
C GLU A 473 12.31 11.54 -13.20
N ARG A 474 12.01 10.40 -12.56
CA ARG A 474 12.98 9.28 -12.43
C ARG A 474 13.26 8.61 -13.77
N ILE A 475 12.26 8.43 -14.64
CA ILE A 475 12.45 7.82 -15.97
C ILE A 475 13.15 8.79 -16.93
N GLU A 476 12.80 10.08 -16.90
CA GLU A 476 13.48 11.09 -17.72
C GLU A 476 14.98 11.16 -17.40
N MET A 477 15.35 11.09 -16.11
CA MET A 477 16.75 11.05 -15.66
C MET A 477 17.51 9.78 -16.09
N GLU A 478 16.86 8.61 -16.19
CA GLU A 478 17.54 7.35 -16.53
C GLU A 478 17.59 7.05 -18.04
N ILE A 479 16.69 7.64 -18.83
CA ILE A 479 16.67 7.45 -20.30
C ILE A 479 18.04 7.70 -20.98
N PRO A 480 18.91 8.64 -20.56
CA PRO A 480 20.28 8.76 -21.08
C PRO A 480 21.13 7.49 -20.88
N HIS A 481 21.06 6.88 -19.70
CA HIS A 481 21.92 5.79 -19.24
C HIS A 481 21.46 4.39 -19.71
N ILE A 482 20.18 4.25 -20.04
CA ILE A 482 19.58 2.99 -20.51
C ILE A 482 20.02 2.62 -21.95
N ASP A 483 20.21 1.32 -22.19
CA ASP A 483 20.65 0.72 -23.47
C ASP A 483 19.71 1.02 -24.65
N ALA A 484 20.20 0.86 -25.88
CA ALA A 484 19.48 1.28 -27.08
C ALA A 484 18.15 0.54 -27.35
N GLU A 485 17.97 -0.69 -26.87
CA GLU A 485 16.71 -1.45 -27.02
C GLU A 485 15.70 -1.03 -25.94
N SER A 486 16.10 -1.13 -24.66
CA SER A 486 15.25 -0.74 -23.53
C SER A 486 14.85 0.73 -23.59
N LYS A 487 15.72 1.62 -24.10
CA LYS A 487 15.45 3.07 -24.23
C LYS A 487 14.18 3.37 -25.05
N GLN A 488 13.77 2.49 -25.97
CA GLN A 488 12.47 2.65 -26.65
C GLN A 488 11.28 2.32 -25.74
N TYR A 489 11.40 1.32 -24.88
CA TYR A 489 10.38 0.93 -23.89
C TYR A 489 10.24 1.99 -22.79
N PHE A 490 11.36 2.47 -22.24
CA PHE A 490 11.35 3.54 -21.24
C PHE A 490 10.84 4.87 -21.81
N LYS A 491 11.12 5.20 -23.08
CA LYS A 491 10.47 6.35 -23.76
C LYS A 491 8.95 6.20 -23.89
N ALA A 492 8.46 5.01 -24.24
CA ALA A 492 7.01 4.75 -24.26
C ALA A 492 6.40 4.82 -22.85
N MET A 493 7.11 4.35 -21.83
CA MET A 493 6.67 4.44 -20.43
C MET A 493 6.63 5.90 -19.95
N LEU A 494 7.65 6.71 -20.23
CA LEU A 494 7.66 8.15 -19.94
C LEU A 494 6.50 8.87 -20.65
N SER A 495 6.31 8.61 -21.95
CA SER A 495 5.19 9.16 -22.72
C SER A 495 3.83 8.79 -22.10
N THR A 496 3.67 7.55 -21.61
CA THR A 496 2.45 7.11 -20.91
C THR A 496 2.25 7.88 -19.59
N VAL A 497 3.31 8.02 -18.78
CA VAL A 497 3.24 8.67 -17.45
C VAL A 497 3.03 10.17 -17.57
N ALA A 498 3.79 10.86 -18.41
CA ALA A 498 3.66 12.30 -18.66
C ALA A 498 2.28 12.65 -19.23
N ALA A 499 1.79 11.87 -20.20
CA ALA A 499 0.45 12.06 -20.76
C ALA A 499 -0.66 11.79 -19.72
N ALA A 500 -0.50 10.79 -18.85
CA ALA A 500 -1.41 10.57 -17.72
C ALA A 500 -1.38 11.74 -16.71
N ASN A 501 -0.20 12.24 -16.35
CA ASN A 501 -0.05 13.39 -15.44
C ASN A 501 -0.68 14.66 -16.04
N SER A 502 -0.52 14.89 -17.34
CA SER A 502 -1.18 15.98 -18.07
C SER A 502 -2.71 15.82 -18.06
N PHE A 503 -3.21 14.65 -18.45
CA PHE A 503 -4.64 14.31 -18.48
C PHE A 503 -5.30 14.53 -17.11
N PHE A 504 -4.77 13.92 -16.06
CA PHE A 504 -5.32 14.06 -14.71
C PHE A 504 -5.18 15.51 -14.19
N SER A 505 -4.06 16.19 -14.43
CA SER A 505 -3.90 17.58 -13.98
C SER A 505 -4.90 18.52 -14.65
N CYS A 506 -5.22 18.34 -15.94
CA CYS A 506 -6.27 19.09 -16.61
C CYS A 506 -7.66 18.71 -16.05
N MET A 507 -7.97 17.42 -15.94
CA MET A 507 -9.27 16.91 -15.50
C MET A 507 -9.65 17.37 -14.07
N TYR A 508 -8.68 17.44 -13.15
CA TYR A 508 -8.91 17.91 -11.77
C TYR A 508 -8.87 19.45 -11.61
N GLN A 509 -8.45 20.21 -12.63
CA GLN A 509 -8.40 21.69 -12.61
C GLN A 509 -9.52 22.34 -13.44
N ALA A 510 -10.04 21.65 -14.46
CA ALA A 510 -11.10 22.16 -15.30
C ALA A 510 -12.47 22.16 -14.58
N ALA A 511 -13.36 23.05 -15.01
CA ALA A 511 -14.72 23.15 -14.47
C ALA A 511 -15.59 21.96 -14.90
N LEU A 512 -16.85 21.91 -14.42
CA LEU A 512 -17.84 20.90 -14.84
C LEU A 512 -18.04 20.89 -16.37
N PHE A 513 -18.05 22.07 -17.00
CA PHE A 513 -18.02 22.23 -18.44
C PHE A 513 -16.61 22.62 -18.88
N LEU A 514 -16.02 21.83 -19.77
CA LEU A 514 -14.68 22.03 -20.30
C LEU A 514 -14.67 23.17 -21.32
N LYS A 515 -13.67 24.05 -21.26
CA LYS A 515 -13.35 24.92 -22.40
C LYS A 515 -12.89 24.07 -23.59
N PRO A 516 -13.04 24.52 -24.85
CA PRO A 516 -12.54 23.79 -26.02
C PRO A 516 -11.07 23.36 -25.86
N SER A 517 -10.18 24.26 -25.45
CA SER A 517 -8.77 23.97 -25.20
C SER A 517 -8.50 22.95 -24.08
N GLU A 518 -9.40 22.83 -23.09
CA GLU A 518 -9.29 21.84 -22.01
C GLU A 518 -9.74 20.46 -22.49
N ARG A 519 -10.86 20.40 -23.23
CA ARG A 519 -11.33 19.19 -23.92
C ARG A 519 -10.29 18.67 -24.90
N ASP A 520 -9.72 19.55 -25.73
CA ASP A 520 -8.77 19.18 -26.78
C ASP A 520 -7.45 18.68 -26.15
N LEU A 521 -6.97 19.31 -25.07
CA LEU A 521 -5.85 18.80 -24.26
C LEU A 521 -6.14 17.43 -23.62
N LEU A 522 -7.35 17.20 -23.11
CA LEU A 522 -7.75 15.88 -22.56
C LEU A 522 -7.81 14.80 -23.65
N LEU A 523 -8.22 15.14 -24.87
CA LEU A 523 -8.18 14.20 -26.00
C LEU A 523 -6.74 13.88 -26.42
N ASP A 524 -5.89 14.90 -26.63
CA ASP A 524 -4.50 14.70 -27.04
C ASP A 524 -3.69 13.92 -25.98
N SER A 525 -3.82 14.28 -24.71
CA SER A 525 -3.14 13.57 -23.61
C SER A 525 -3.74 12.17 -23.37
N GLY A 526 -5.06 12.02 -23.50
CA GLY A 526 -5.74 10.72 -23.41
C GLY A 526 -5.30 9.76 -24.51
N HIS A 527 -5.30 10.20 -25.77
CA HIS A 527 -4.83 9.39 -26.89
C HIS A 527 -3.33 9.10 -26.79
N THR A 528 -2.50 10.07 -26.38
CA THR A 528 -1.06 9.84 -26.17
C THR A 528 -0.84 8.75 -25.11
N CYS A 529 -1.50 8.86 -23.96
CA CYS A 529 -1.44 7.87 -22.88
C CYS A 529 -1.90 6.49 -23.37
N ALA A 530 -3.04 6.39 -24.06
CA ALA A 530 -3.59 5.12 -24.50
C ALA A 530 -2.72 4.42 -25.56
N ASN A 531 -2.15 5.18 -26.51
CA ASN A 531 -1.22 4.65 -27.51
C ASN A 531 0.11 4.21 -26.87
N ALA A 532 0.70 5.04 -26.01
CA ALA A 532 1.96 4.72 -25.35
C ALA A 532 1.83 3.51 -24.39
N TYR A 533 0.71 3.40 -23.66
CA TYR A 533 0.38 2.23 -22.83
C TYR A 533 0.28 0.94 -23.68
N ARG A 534 -0.36 1.02 -24.85
CA ARG A 534 -0.45 -0.11 -25.80
C ARG A 534 0.94 -0.54 -26.24
N ASP A 535 1.81 0.40 -26.60
CA ASP A 535 3.13 0.10 -27.13
C ASP A 535 4.06 -0.48 -26.05
N CYS A 536 3.93 -0.02 -24.80
CA CYS A 536 4.52 -0.66 -23.63
C CYS A 536 4.01 -2.10 -23.43
N ALA A 537 2.70 -2.32 -23.55
CA ALA A 537 2.10 -3.64 -23.39
C ALA A 537 2.51 -4.63 -24.50
N GLN A 538 2.67 -4.15 -25.74
CA GLN A 538 3.16 -4.97 -26.86
C GLN A 538 4.62 -5.42 -26.63
N ARG A 539 5.50 -4.50 -26.20
CA ARG A 539 6.91 -4.82 -25.89
C ARG A 539 7.04 -5.78 -24.71
N ALA A 540 6.32 -5.51 -23.62
CA ALA A 540 6.28 -6.40 -22.46
C ALA A 540 5.75 -7.80 -22.80
N PHE A 541 4.74 -7.90 -23.68
CA PHE A 541 4.26 -9.18 -24.18
C PHE A 541 5.28 -9.90 -25.07
N ALA A 542 6.01 -9.18 -25.93
CA ALA A 542 7.06 -9.75 -26.77
C ALA A 542 8.23 -10.33 -25.94
N TRP A 543 8.61 -9.65 -24.86
CA TRP A 543 9.60 -10.14 -23.88
C TRP A 543 9.02 -11.17 -22.87
N GLY A 544 7.73 -11.52 -22.96
CA GLY A 544 7.08 -12.50 -22.07
C GLY A 544 6.82 -12.03 -20.63
N ILE A 545 7.01 -10.74 -20.31
CA ILE A 545 6.90 -10.20 -18.94
C ILE A 545 5.52 -9.60 -18.64
N THR A 546 4.91 -10.00 -17.53
CA THR A 546 3.63 -9.44 -17.07
C THR A 546 3.85 -8.11 -16.34
N ARG A 547 3.82 -7.01 -17.11
CA ARG A 547 3.90 -5.63 -16.59
C ARG A 547 2.62 -4.84 -16.84
N TRP A 548 2.16 -4.80 -18.10
CA TRP A 548 1.06 -3.92 -18.53
C TRP A 548 -0.24 -4.69 -18.77
N LYS A 549 -1.26 -4.47 -17.93
CA LYS A 549 -2.54 -5.19 -18.00
C LYS A 549 -3.51 -4.46 -18.92
N PHE A 550 -3.71 -4.98 -20.13
CA PHE A 550 -4.50 -4.30 -21.19
C PHE A 550 -5.99 -4.19 -20.85
N GLN A 551 -6.64 -5.31 -20.48
CA GLN A 551 -8.08 -5.36 -20.18
C GLN A 551 -8.36 -5.65 -18.69
N PRO A 552 -9.45 -5.10 -18.12
CA PRO A 552 -10.42 -4.21 -18.77
C PRO A 552 -10.01 -2.72 -18.74
N LYS A 553 -8.98 -2.32 -17.97
CA LYS A 553 -8.68 -0.92 -17.65
C LYS A 553 -8.56 0.02 -18.88
N LEU A 554 -7.85 -0.38 -19.94
CA LEU A 554 -7.64 0.48 -21.10
C LEU A 554 -8.91 0.69 -21.95
N HIS A 555 -9.84 -0.26 -21.94
CA HIS A 555 -11.13 -0.12 -22.64
C HIS A 555 -11.99 0.94 -21.96
N PHE A 556 -12.13 0.89 -20.62
CA PHE A 556 -12.84 1.93 -19.87
C PHE A 556 -12.22 3.32 -20.04
N PHE A 557 -10.90 3.41 -20.23
CA PHE A 557 -10.26 4.69 -20.55
C PHE A 557 -10.63 5.19 -21.95
N GLY A 558 -10.78 4.31 -22.94
CA GLY A 558 -11.35 4.65 -24.25
C GLY A 558 -12.79 5.15 -24.18
N GLU A 559 -13.64 4.52 -23.36
CA GLU A 559 -15.02 4.96 -23.12
C GLU A 559 -15.12 6.33 -22.44
N ILE A 560 -14.06 6.81 -21.78
CA ILE A 560 -13.97 8.17 -21.22
C ILE A 560 -13.63 9.21 -22.30
N LEU A 561 -12.79 8.85 -23.28
CA LEU A 561 -12.39 9.75 -24.37
C LEU A 561 -13.49 9.89 -25.44
N HIS A 562 -14.18 8.79 -25.78
CA HIS A 562 -15.11 8.77 -26.89
C HIS A 562 -16.26 9.80 -26.81
N PRO A 563 -16.91 10.06 -25.65
CA PRO A 563 -17.89 11.14 -25.53
C PRO A 563 -17.30 12.53 -25.81
N LEU A 564 -16.04 12.78 -25.44
CA LEU A 564 -15.34 14.04 -25.72
C LEU A 564 -15.04 14.16 -27.22
N GLU A 565 -14.64 13.08 -27.91
CA GLU A 565 -14.46 13.06 -29.38
C GLU A 565 -15.75 13.37 -30.13
N VAL A 566 -16.90 12.87 -29.66
CA VAL A 566 -18.22 13.12 -30.25
C VAL A 566 -18.59 14.59 -30.06
N GLN A 567 -18.49 15.09 -28.83
CA GLN A 567 -18.78 16.49 -28.50
C GLN A 567 -17.85 17.47 -29.22
N GLN A 568 -16.56 17.13 -29.41
CA GLN A 568 -15.61 17.91 -30.21
C GLN A 568 -16.07 18.02 -31.67
N ARG A 569 -16.39 16.89 -32.31
CA ARG A 569 -16.82 16.84 -33.72
C ARG A 569 -18.17 17.50 -33.97
N GLU A 570 -19.09 17.44 -33.00
CA GLU A 570 -20.38 18.12 -33.05
C GLU A 570 -20.31 19.61 -32.60
N ASN A 571 -19.12 20.09 -32.22
CA ASN A 571 -18.90 21.41 -31.60
C ASN A 571 -19.85 21.73 -30.43
N ARG A 572 -20.12 20.72 -29.59
CA ARG A 572 -20.96 20.82 -28.39
C ARG A 572 -20.12 21.13 -27.14
N PRO A 573 -20.71 21.75 -26.10
CA PRO A 573 -20.07 21.84 -24.79
C PRO A 573 -19.76 20.44 -24.25
N SER A 574 -18.53 20.25 -23.74
CA SER A 574 -18.12 18.99 -23.13
C SER A 574 -18.25 19.03 -21.61
N VAL A 575 -18.73 17.94 -21.04
CA VAL A 575 -18.75 17.73 -19.59
C VAL A 575 -17.46 17.04 -19.16
N ASN A 576 -16.84 17.53 -18.09
CA ASN A 576 -15.63 16.96 -17.52
C ASN A 576 -15.87 15.51 -17.06
N PRO A 577 -15.06 14.52 -17.47
CA PRO A 577 -15.21 13.12 -17.03
C PRO A 577 -15.28 12.89 -15.52
N LEU A 578 -14.69 13.79 -14.72
CA LEU A 578 -14.76 13.76 -13.26
C LEU A 578 -16.20 13.89 -12.71
N ALA A 579 -17.15 14.41 -13.51
CA ALA A 579 -18.57 14.50 -13.15
C ALA A 579 -19.26 13.15 -12.92
N TRP A 580 -18.63 12.04 -13.32
CA TRP A 580 -19.09 10.67 -13.07
C TRP A 580 -18.16 9.88 -12.13
N GLY A 581 -17.19 10.54 -11.50
CA GLY A 581 -16.20 9.92 -10.62
C GLY A 581 -16.48 10.14 -9.13
N THR A 582 -16.42 9.06 -8.33
CA THR A 582 -16.64 9.14 -6.86
C THR A 582 -15.58 9.96 -6.12
N GLN A 583 -14.45 10.27 -6.77
CA GLN A 583 -13.34 11.00 -6.15
C GLN A 583 -13.76 12.38 -5.64
N ALA A 584 -14.63 13.08 -6.39
CA ALA A 584 -15.15 14.38 -5.98
C ALA A 584 -16.05 14.27 -4.73
N ASP A 585 -16.88 13.23 -4.65
CA ASP A 585 -17.73 12.94 -3.49
C ASP A 585 -16.90 12.53 -2.27
N GLU A 586 -15.86 11.71 -2.47
CA GLU A 586 -14.92 11.25 -1.44
C GLU A 586 -14.15 12.43 -0.83
N ASP A 587 -13.63 13.36 -1.65
CA ASP A 587 -12.94 14.57 -1.19
C ASP A 587 -13.91 15.57 -0.53
N PHE A 588 -15.15 15.67 -1.01
CA PHE A 588 -16.20 16.46 -0.37
C PHE A 588 -16.55 15.92 1.02
N VAL A 589 -16.82 14.61 1.14
CA VAL A 589 -17.08 13.93 2.42
C VAL A 589 -15.87 14.04 3.35
N GLY A 590 -14.65 13.89 2.83
CA GLY A 590 -13.40 14.10 3.58
C GLY A 590 -13.26 15.53 4.11
N THR A 591 -13.65 16.53 3.31
CA THR A 591 -13.65 17.95 3.69
C THR A 591 -14.67 18.24 4.79
N ILE A 592 -15.93 17.81 4.62
CA ILE A 592 -17.01 17.99 5.60
C ILE A 592 -16.71 17.24 6.92
N SER A 593 -16.17 16.02 6.83
CA SER A 593 -15.68 15.25 7.99
C SER A 593 -14.55 15.98 8.72
N THR A 594 -13.68 16.69 8.00
CA THR A 594 -12.61 17.50 8.62
C THR A 594 -13.15 18.78 9.24
N PHE A 595 -14.11 19.46 8.62
CA PHE A 595 -14.79 20.63 9.22
C PHE A 595 -15.54 20.28 10.51
N SER A 596 -16.27 19.15 10.54
CA SER A 596 -17.01 18.70 11.73
C SER A 596 -16.11 18.34 12.93
N ARG A 597 -14.89 17.86 12.68
CA ARG A 597 -13.87 17.62 13.72
C ARG A 597 -13.20 18.89 14.24
N MET A 598 -13.42 20.04 13.60
CA MET A 598 -12.87 21.35 13.99
C MET A 598 -13.92 22.29 14.60
N VAL A 599 -15.02 21.78 15.14
CA VAL A 599 -16.11 22.56 15.75
C VAL A 599 -16.62 21.87 17.03
N SER A 600 -17.35 22.60 17.88
CA SER A 600 -17.90 22.02 19.11
C SER A 600 -18.99 21.00 18.80
N VAL A 601 -18.96 19.85 19.47
CA VAL A 601 -19.97 18.78 19.31
C VAL A 601 -21.40 19.27 19.53
N ARG A 602 -21.60 20.27 20.41
CA ARG A 602 -22.92 20.86 20.71
C ARG A 602 -23.52 21.66 19.53
N THR A 603 -22.68 22.11 18.60
CA THR A 603 -23.07 22.95 17.45
C THR A 603 -22.54 22.38 16.14
N VAL A 604 -22.24 21.07 16.11
CA VAL A 604 -21.47 20.44 15.01
C VAL A 604 -22.13 20.62 13.65
N HIS A 605 -23.45 20.41 13.54
CA HIS A 605 -24.17 20.55 12.27
C HIS A 605 -24.11 22.00 11.75
N GLU A 606 -24.54 22.96 12.57
CA GLU A 606 -24.57 24.39 12.24
C GLU A 606 -23.18 24.93 11.87
N ARG A 607 -22.16 24.67 12.72
CA ARG A 607 -20.81 25.20 12.50
C ARG A 607 -20.06 24.49 11.37
N THR A 608 -20.40 23.24 11.05
CA THR A 608 -19.89 22.56 9.84
C THR A 608 -20.46 23.20 8.58
N ILE A 609 -21.77 23.47 8.55
CA ILE A 609 -22.43 24.16 7.43
C ILE A 609 -21.87 25.57 7.26
N GLN A 610 -21.71 26.35 8.35
CA GLN A 610 -21.10 27.68 8.27
C GLN A 610 -19.65 27.65 7.78
N LYS A 611 -18.82 26.70 8.24
CA LYS A 611 -17.44 26.54 7.71
C LYS A 611 -17.44 26.18 6.23
N TYR A 612 -18.37 25.34 5.78
CA TYR A 612 -18.53 25.03 4.36
C TYR A 612 -18.99 26.24 3.55
N GLN A 613 -19.98 27.01 4.03
CA GLN A 613 -20.45 28.23 3.38
C GLN A 613 -19.33 29.28 3.24
N VAL A 614 -18.50 29.48 4.28
CA VAL A 614 -17.31 30.34 4.19
C VAL A 614 -16.29 29.80 3.19
N GLY A 615 -16.01 28.49 3.21
CA GLY A 615 -15.09 27.86 2.25
C GLY A 615 -15.57 27.92 0.80
N LEU A 616 -16.89 27.91 0.57
CA LEU A 616 -17.53 28.09 -0.73
C LEU A 616 -17.46 29.56 -1.18
N ALA A 617 -17.79 30.50 -0.29
CA ALA A 617 -17.71 31.95 -0.55
C ALA A 617 -16.27 32.51 -0.66
N MET A 618 -15.25 31.68 -0.39
CA MET A 618 -13.84 31.96 -0.70
C MET A 618 -13.37 31.37 -2.05
N ARG A 619 -14.24 30.64 -2.76
CA ARG A 619 -13.95 30.01 -4.07
C ARG A 619 -14.84 30.53 -5.20
N TRP A 620 -15.91 31.26 -4.86
CA TRP A 620 -16.80 31.98 -5.77
C TRP A 620 -16.30 33.43 -5.88
#